data_AF-A0A239IX82-F1
#
_entry.id   AF-A0A239IX82-F1
#
_cell.length_a   1.000
_cell.length_b   1.000
_cell.length_c   1.000
_cell.angle_alpha   90.00
_cell.angle_beta   90.00
_cell.angle_gamma   90.00
#
_symmetry.space_group_name_H-M   'P 1'
#
loop_
_entity.id
_entity.type
_entity.pdbx_description
1 polymer ?
#
loop_
_entity_poly.entity_id
_entity_poly.type
_entity_poly.pdbx_seq_one_letter_code
_entity_poly.pdbx_strand_id
1 'polypeptide(L)' 'MVAAESLRTSGIEICGAAKGLSPETMQEVYGQVVTWTRSGVLTFDVVRVPLSDIETAWQRTDLRGSRLVVLP' A
#
# COMPACT_ATOMS: atom_id res chain seq x y z
N MET A 1 -12.16 5.31 -14.61
CA MET A 1 -11.05 5.90 -13.82
C MET A 1 -11.39 7.37 -13.62
N VAL A 2 -11.45 7.86 -12.39
CA VAL A 2 -11.81 9.27 -12.12
C VAL A 2 -10.56 10.13 -12.31
N ALA A 3 -10.68 11.26 -13.01
CA ALA A 3 -9.57 12.19 -13.22
C ALA A 3 -9.18 12.87 -11.90
N ALA A 4 -7.88 13.06 -11.67
CA ALA A 4 -7.37 13.68 -10.45
C ALA A 4 -7.94 15.10 -10.22
N GLU A 5 -8.22 15.84 -11.29
CA GLU A 5 -8.91 17.14 -11.25
C GLU A 5 -10.29 17.06 -10.57
N SER A 6 -11.03 15.97 -10.81
CA SER A 6 -12.39 15.80 -10.28
C SER A 6 -12.39 15.62 -8.76
N LEU A 7 -11.31 15.12 -8.15
CA LEU A 7 -11.20 14.97 -6.70
C LEU A 7 -11.15 16.33 -5.98
N ARG A 8 -10.60 17.38 -6.62
CA ARG A 8 -10.39 18.69 -5.98
C ARG A 8 -11.67 19.52 -5.88
N THR A 9 -12.63 19.30 -6.77
CA THR A 9 -13.80 20.20 -6.95
C THR A 9 -15.13 19.63 -6.48
N SER A 10 -15.19 18.33 -6.17
CA SER A 10 -16.44 17.62 -5.86
C SER A 10 -16.57 17.19 -4.38
N GLY A 11 -15.61 17.54 -3.52
CA GLY A 11 -15.60 17.10 -2.12
C GLY A 11 -15.43 15.58 -1.96
N ILE A 12 -14.92 14.89 -3.01
CA ILE A 12 -14.68 13.46 -2.99
C ILE A 12 -13.37 13.18 -2.26
N GLU A 13 -13.48 12.56 -1.08
CA GLU A 13 -12.32 12.02 -0.37
C GLU A 13 -11.99 10.61 -0.85
N ILE A 14 -10.72 10.35 -1.12
CA ILE A 14 -10.20 8.98 -1.21
C ILE A 14 -10.10 8.45 0.22
N CYS A 15 -11.16 7.79 0.67
CA CYS A 15 -11.15 7.06 1.94
C CYS A 15 -10.39 5.74 1.75
N GLY A 16 -9.12 5.72 2.17
CA GLY A 16 -8.37 4.47 2.31
C GLY A 16 -8.92 3.60 3.45
N ALA A 17 -8.37 2.39 3.59
CA ALA A 17 -8.71 1.45 4.66
C ALA A 17 -8.47 1.99 6.09
N ALA A 18 -7.82 3.16 6.22
CA ALA A 18 -7.53 3.82 7.47
C ALA A 18 -8.62 4.84 7.91
N LYS A 19 -9.74 4.97 7.18
CA LYS A 19 -10.82 5.87 7.59
C LYS A 19 -11.32 5.51 8.99
N GLY A 20 -11.25 6.46 9.93
CA GLY A 20 -11.68 6.27 11.32
C GLY A 20 -10.61 5.71 12.26
N LEU A 21 -9.37 5.52 11.79
CA LEU A 21 -8.25 5.21 12.68
C LEU A 21 -7.71 6.49 13.30
N SER A 22 -7.64 6.52 14.63
CA SER A 22 -6.96 7.62 15.34
C SER A 22 -5.44 7.50 15.17
N PRO A 23 -4.68 8.59 15.35
CA PRO A 23 -3.21 8.54 15.35
C PRO A 23 -2.65 7.52 16.34
N GLU A 24 -3.25 7.40 17.53
CA GLU A 24 -2.86 6.46 18.58
C GLU A 24 -3.09 5.02 18.12
N THR A 25 -4.27 4.75 17.54
CA THR A 25 -4.62 3.43 17.01
C THR A 25 -3.65 3.04 15.89
N MET A 26 -3.27 3.98 15.02
CA MET A 26 -2.28 3.73 13.97
C MET A 26 -0.91 3.37 14.54
N GLN A 27 -0.47 4.03 15.61
CA GLN A 27 0.81 3.74 16.26
C GLN A 27 0.82 2.33 16.89
N GLU A 28 -0.26 1.96 17.57
CA GLU A 28 -0.41 0.63 18.18
C GLU A 28 -0.41 -0.49 17.12
N VAL A 29 -1.24 -0.35 16.10
CA VAL A 29 -1.35 -1.34 15.01
C VAL A 29 -0.02 -1.45 14.25
N TYR A 30 0.67 -0.34 14.01
CA TYR A 30 2.00 -0.35 13.40
C TYR A 30 3.01 -1.15 14.24
N GLY A 31 3.03 -0.93 15.56
CA GLY A 31 3.91 -1.68 16.47
C GLY A 31 3.68 -3.19 16.41
N GLN A 32 2.42 -3.62 16.31
CA GLN A 32 2.05 -5.02 16.17
C GLN A 32 2.54 -5.61 14.84
N VAL A 33 2.37 -4.90 13.72
CA VAL A 33 2.87 -5.32 12.40
C VAL A 33 4.39 -5.46 12.40
N VAL A 34 5.11 -4.51 13.00
CA VAL A 34 6.58 -4.58 13.15
C VAL A 34 6.98 -5.80 13.98
N THR A 35 6.26 -6.08 15.06
CA THR A 35 6.51 -7.25 15.91
C THR A 35 6.39 -8.54 15.12
N TRP A 36 5.31 -8.72 14.35
CA TRP A 36 5.12 -9.89 13.50
C TRP A 36 6.14 -10.01 12.38
N THR A 37 6.57 -8.88 11.81
CA THR A 37 7.61 -8.86 10.78
C THR A 37 8.94 -9.34 11.35
N ARG A 38 9.31 -8.85 12.54
CA ARG A 38 10.56 -9.21 13.24
C ARG A 38 10.56 -10.66 13.73
N SER A 39 9.41 -11.19 14.15
CA SER A 39 9.29 -12.58 14.59
C SER A 39 9.21 -13.58 13.43
N GLY A 40 9.10 -13.12 12.18
CA GLY A 40 8.90 -13.98 11.01
C GLY A 40 7.49 -14.55 10.88
N VAL A 41 6.55 -14.15 11.75
CA VAL A 41 5.13 -14.53 11.65
C VAL A 41 4.48 -13.90 10.43
N LEU A 42 4.88 -12.66 10.09
CA LEU A 42 4.45 -11.97 8.89
C LEU A 42 5.59 -11.96 7.87
N THR A 43 5.50 -12.84 6.88
CA THR A 43 6.43 -12.92 5.75
C THR A 43 5.66 -12.97 4.43
N PHE A 44 6.25 -12.42 3.38
CA PHE A 44 5.75 -12.48 2.03
C PHE A 44 6.92 -12.37 1.06
N ASP A 45 6.78 -13.01 -0.10
CA ASP A 45 7.76 -12.85 -1.17
C ASP A 45 7.69 -11.44 -1.75
N VAL A 46 8.83 -10.88 -2.13
CA VAL A 46 8.92 -9.50 -2.63
C VAL A 46 9.45 -9.47 -4.05
N VAL A 47 8.71 -8.82 -4.93
CA VAL A 47 9.14 -8.50 -6.29
C VAL A 47 9.49 -7.02 -6.32
N ARG A 48 10.77 -6.71 -6.56
CA ARG A 48 11.27 -5.34 -6.64
C ARG A 48 11.28 -4.87 -8.09
N VAL A 49 10.76 -3.68 -8.35
CA VAL A 49 10.78 -3.05 -9.68
C VAL A 49 11.24 -1.59 -9.53
N PRO A 50 11.97 -1.04 -10.50
CA PRO A 50 12.28 0.39 -10.50
C PRO A 50 11.02 1.21 -10.80
N LEU A 51 10.98 2.46 -10.33
CA LEU A 51 9.88 3.39 -10.60
C LEU A 51 9.73 3.65 -12.11
N SER A 52 10.82 3.57 -12.88
CA SER A 52 10.80 3.68 -14.34
C SER A 52 9.84 2.69 -15.01
N ASP A 53 9.59 1.54 -14.38
CA ASP A 53 8.83 0.44 -14.97
C ASP A 53 7.39 0.36 -14.42
N ILE A 54 6.94 1.40 -13.70
CA ILE A 54 5.69 1.37 -12.93
C ILE A 54 4.46 1.09 -13.78
N GLU A 55 4.43 1.59 -15.02
CA GLU A 55 3.32 1.36 -15.95
C GLU A 55 3.15 -0.12 -16.26
N THR A 56 4.25 -0.83 -16.51
CA THR A 56 4.25 -2.27 -16.76
C THR A 56 3.96 -3.03 -15.47
N ALA A 57 4.57 -2.60 -14.36
CA ALA A 57 4.46 -3.27 -13.09
C ALA A 57 3.01 -3.26 -12.54
N TRP A 58 2.24 -2.19 -12.77
CA TRP A 58 0.83 -2.11 -12.35
C TRP A 58 -0.12 -3.04 -13.10
N GLN A 59 0.23 -3.44 -14.33
CA GLN A 59 -0.61 -4.34 -15.14
C GLN A 59 -0.40 -5.82 -14.76
N ARG A 60 0.57 -6.12 -13.89
CA ARG A 60 0.90 -7.49 -13.50
C ARG A 60 -0.21 -8.11 -12.66
N THR A 61 -0.72 -9.23 -13.15
CA THR A 61 -1.75 -10.05 -12.47
C THR A 61 -1.19 -11.36 -11.91
N ASP A 62 0.09 -11.63 -12.16
CA ASP A 62 0.81 -12.87 -11.82
C ASP A 62 1.40 -12.87 -10.40
N LEU A 63 1.23 -11.78 -9.64
CA LEU A 63 1.88 -11.56 -8.35
C LEU A 63 1.17 -12.19 -7.14
N ARG A 64 0.38 -13.25 -7.35
CA ARG A 64 -0.33 -13.90 -6.23
C ARG A 64 0.68 -14.49 -5.24
N GLY A 65 0.57 -14.11 -3.97
CA GLY A 65 1.48 -14.57 -2.90
C GLY A 65 2.74 -13.72 -2.75
N SER A 66 2.99 -12.77 -3.67
CA SER A 66 4.12 -11.85 -3.58
C SER A 66 3.65 -10.38 -3.54
N ARG A 67 4.47 -9.51 -2.96
CA ARG A 67 4.24 -8.08 -2.93
C ARG A 67 5.14 -7.36 -3.91
N LEU A 68 4.55 -6.57 -4.81
CA LEU A 68 5.29 -5.62 -5.62
C LEU A 68 5.81 -4.47 -4.75
N VAL A 69 7.10 -4.20 -4.81
CA VAL A 69 7.77 -3.08 -4.15
C VAL A 69 8.45 -2.24 -5.20
N VAL A 70 8.04 -0.99 -5.30
CA VAL A 70 8.62 -0.01 -6.23
C VAL A 70 9.79 0.66 -5.54
N LEU A 71 10.94 0.65 -6.21
CA LEU A 71 12.14 1.35 -5.79
C LEU A 71 12.29 2.66 -6.56
N PRO A 72 12.95 3.69 -5.99
CA PRO A 72 13.21 4.95 -6.68
C PRO A 72 13.95 4.77 -8.01
#